data_AF-A0A9X3I609-F1
#
_entry.id   AF-A0A9X3I609-F1
#
_cell.length_a   1.000
_cell.length_b   1.000
_cell.length_c   1.000
_cell.angle_alpha   90.00
_cell.angle_beta   90.00
_cell.angle_gamma   90.00
#
_symmetry.space_group_name_H-M   'P 1'
#
loop_
_entity.id
_entity.type
_entity.pdbx_description
1 polymer ?
#
loop_
_entity_poly.entity_id
_entity_poly.type
_entity_poly.pdbx_seq_one_letter_code
_entity_poly.pdbx_strand_id
1 'polypeptide(L)'
;MAEKSFHVEVVAADDRLYSGEATFVIAQTTSGELGVMANHEPLLGQLVAGGFVVVVEEGGNRRTLAVQGGFLSVTGEAVTILAESAQWADGIDAAAERAAMEAADPGSDEYNRAHSRLVAAEHTAK
;
A
#
# COMPACT_ATOMS: atom_id res chain seq x y z
N MET A 1 -21.83 -11.63 -10.42
CA MET A 1 -21.52 -10.28 -10.92
C MET A 1 -20.03 -10.31 -11.20
N ALA A 2 -19.57 -10.14 -12.45
CA ALA A 2 -18.14 -10.02 -12.70
C ALA A 2 -17.69 -8.68 -12.11
N GLU A 3 -16.79 -8.72 -11.12
CA GLU A 3 -16.15 -7.49 -10.65
C GLU A 3 -15.34 -6.93 -11.82
N LYS A 4 -15.57 -5.66 -12.15
CA LYS A 4 -14.90 -5.00 -13.26
C LYS A 4 -13.48 -4.70 -12.79
N SER A 5 -12.46 -5.18 -13.50
CA SER A 5 -11.05 -4.93 -13.19
C SER A 5 -10.57 -3.60 -13.78
N PHE A 6 -9.45 -3.12 -13.25
CA PHE A 6 -8.69 -1.98 -13.74
C PHE A 6 -7.19 -2.22 -13.54
N HIS A 7 -6.38 -1.58 -14.38
CA HIS A 7 -4.93 -1.71 -14.33
C HIS A 7 -4.38 -1.00 -13.10
N VAL A 8 -3.50 -1.68 -12.36
CA VAL A 8 -2.81 -1.14 -11.18
C VAL A 8 -1.31 -1.28 -11.35
N GLU A 9 -0.60 -0.19 -11.06
CA GLU A 9 0.85 -0.17 -11.01
C GLU A 9 1.35 0.29 -9.65
N VAL A 10 2.33 -0.43 -9.11
CA VAL A 10 3.05 -0.03 -7.90
C VAL A 10 4.50 0.17 -8.24
N VAL A 11 4.96 1.40 -8.08
CA VAL A 11 6.31 1.86 -8.40
C VAL A 11 6.93 2.44 -7.13
N ALA A 12 8.08 1.92 -6.74
CA ALA A 12 8.96 2.52 -5.75
C ALA A 12 10.10 3.27 -6.45
N ALA A 13 10.84 4.11 -5.72
CA ALA A 13 11.97 4.85 -6.29
C ALA A 13 13.00 3.92 -6.98
N ASP A 14 13.22 2.74 -6.41
CA ASP A 14 14.26 1.80 -6.86
C ASP A 14 13.76 0.71 -7.81
N ASP A 15 12.46 0.38 -7.82
CA ASP A 15 11.92 -0.72 -8.62
C ASP A 15 10.40 -0.64 -8.85
N ARG A 16 9.93 -1.33 -9.90
CA ARG A 16 8.51 -1.57 -10.15
C ARG A 16 8.09 -2.87 -9.48
N LEU A 17 7.31 -2.76 -8.41
CA LEU A 17 6.93 -3.89 -7.56
C LEU A 17 5.73 -4.67 -8.08
N TYR A 18 4.83 -4.01 -8.81
CA TYR A 18 3.60 -4.62 -9.31
C TYR A 18 3.12 -3.92 -10.59
N SER A 19 2.57 -4.69 -11.51
CA SER A 19 1.85 -4.20 -12.69
C SER A 19 0.89 -5.30 -13.13
N GLY A 20 -0.41 -5.03 -13.10
CA GLY A 20 -1.43 -6.01 -13.45
C GLY A 20 -2.86 -5.55 -13.12
N GLU A 21 -3.83 -6.41 -13.38
CA GLU A 21 -5.25 -6.13 -13.16
C GLU A 21 -5.67 -6.36 -11.72
N ALA A 22 -6.47 -5.45 -11.18
CA ALA A 22 -7.06 -5.54 -9.84
C ALA A 22 -8.55 -5.19 -9.87
N THR A 23 -9.31 -5.70 -8.91
CA THR A 23 -10.73 -5.34 -8.73
C THR A 23 -10.91 -4.30 -7.64
N PHE A 24 -9.96 -4.19 -6.72
CA PHE A 24 -10.02 -3.25 -5.61
C PHE A 24 -8.63 -2.87 -5.09
N VAL A 25 -8.47 -1.60 -4.70
CA VAL A 25 -7.27 -1.10 -4.04
C VAL A 25 -7.66 -0.37 -2.77
N ILE A 26 -6.96 -0.64 -1.66
CA ILE A 26 -7.08 0.12 -0.41
C ILE A 26 -5.76 0.84 -0.19
N ALA A 27 -5.78 2.16 0.01
CA ALA A 27 -4.58 2.94 0.29
C ALA A 27 -4.77 3.80 1.54
N GLN A 28 -3.77 3.81 2.42
CA GLN A 28 -3.77 4.70 3.56
C GLN A 28 -3.17 6.06 3.18
N THR A 29 -4.03 7.07 3.15
CA THR A 29 -3.68 8.44 2.80
C THR A 29 -3.59 9.32 4.05
N THR A 30 -3.05 10.54 3.89
CA THR A 30 -3.03 11.54 4.98
C THR A 30 -4.42 11.98 5.44
N SER A 31 -5.46 11.74 4.63
CA SER A 31 -6.86 12.06 4.97
C SER A 31 -7.63 10.85 5.52
N GLY A 32 -6.96 9.70 5.69
CA GLY A 32 -7.56 8.44 6.12
C GLY A 32 -7.44 7.34 5.07
N GLU A 33 -8.19 6.26 5.25
CA GLU A 33 -8.20 5.13 4.32
C GLU A 33 -9.11 5.39 3.12
N LEU A 34 -8.60 5.10 1.93
CA LEU A 34 -9.33 5.24 0.67
C LEU A 34 -9.44 3.87 -0.02
N GLY A 35 -10.67 3.51 -0.41
CA GLY A 35 -10.95 2.36 -1.27
C GLY A 35 -11.23 2.79 -2.70
N VAL A 36 -10.56 2.18 -3.68
CA VAL A 36 -10.69 2.48 -5.11
C VAL A 36 -11.22 1.24 -5.85
N MET A 37 -12.32 1.42 -6.56
CA MET A 37 -12.95 0.41 -7.44
C MET A 37 -12.88 0.86 -8.90
N ALA A 38 -13.29 -0.02 -9.82
CA ALA A 38 -13.41 0.35 -11.23
C ALA A 38 -14.31 1.58 -11.45
N ASN A 39 -13.88 2.47 -12.35
CA ASN A 39 -14.54 3.73 -12.71
C ASN A 39 -14.66 4.74 -11.54
N HIS A 40 -13.75 4.67 -10.55
CA HIS A 40 -13.63 5.71 -9.53
C HIS A 40 -13.30 7.08 -10.17
N GLU A 41 -13.77 8.17 -9.58
CA GLU A 41 -13.45 9.53 -10.03
C GLU A 41 -11.93 9.78 -9.97
N PRO A 42 -11.32 10.45 -10.96
CA PRO A 42 -9.91 10.76 -10.92
C PRO A 42 -9.53 11.52 -9.65
N LEU A 43 -8.46 11.06 -9.00
CA LEU A 43 -8.04 11.56 -7.68
C LEU A 43 -6.52 11.49 -7.58
N LEU A 44 -5.92 12.50 -6.94
CA LEU A 44 -4.54 12.43 -6.48
C LEU A 44 -4.54 12.51 -4.95
N GLY A 45 -3.98 11.49 -4.29
CA GLY A 45 -3.86 11.40 -2.85
C GLY A 45 -2.40 11.28 -2.41
N GLN A 46 -2.08 11.81 -1.23
CA GLN A 46 -0.78 11.61 -0.60
C GLN A 46 -0.85 10.42 0.35
N LEU A 47 0.09 9.48 0.22
CA LEU A 47 0.21 8.33 1.10
C LEU A 47 0.83 8.75 2.43
N VAL A 48 0.38 8.13 3.52
CA VAL A 48 0.97 8.38 4.83
C VAL A 48 2.35 7.70 4.94
N ALA A 49 3.31 8.39 5.56
CA ALA A 49 4.57 7.75 5.95
C ALA A 49 4.27 6.70 7.02
N GLY A 50 4.80 5.48 6.86
CA GLY A 50 4.44 4.39 7.77
C GLY A 50 3.11 3.71 7.44
N GLY A 51 2.56 3.91 6.26
CA GLY A 51 1.26 3.34 5.87
C GLY A 51 1.32 2.00 5.14
N PHE A 52 0.16 1.59 4.63
CA PHE A 52 0.04 0.38 3.80
C PHE A 52 -0.85 0.61 2.57
N VAL A 53 -0.71 -0.29 1.60
CA VAL A 53 -1.58 -0.40 0.43
C VAL A 53 -1.95 -1.87 0.23
N VAL A 54 -3.22 -2.16 -0.02
CA VAL A 54 -3.72 -3.50 -0.38
C VAL A 54 -4.18 -3.49 -1.82
N VAL A 55 -3.72 -4.45 -2.60
CA VAL A 55 -4.21 -4.73 -3.96
C VAL A 55 -4.96 -6.05 -3.94
N VAL A 56 -6.21 -6.03 -4.43
CA VAL A 56 -7.03 -7.22 -4.63
C VAL A 56 -7.04 -7.55 -6.12
N GLU A 57 -6.32 -8.60 -6.49
CA GLU A 57 -6.18 -9.07 -7.87
C GLU A 57 -7.51 -9.68 -8.38
N GLU A 58 -7.70 -9.78 -9.69
CA GLU A 58 -8.93 -10.35 -10.31
C GLU A 58 -9.24 -11.78 -9.83
N GLY A 59 -8.22 -12.54 -9.43
CA GLY A 59 -8.37 -13.88 -8.84
C GLY A 59 -8.82 -13.88 -7.37
N GLY A 60 -9.10 -12.72 -6.77
CA GLY A 60 -9.43 -12.55 -5.35
C GLY A 60 -8.21 -12.62 -4.41
N ASN A 61 -7.00 -12.75 -4.96
CA ASN A 61 -5.78 -12.75 -4.19
C ASN A 61 -5.51 -11.34 -3.62
N ARG A 62 -5.27 -11.27 -2.31
CA ARG A 62 -5.04 -10.00 -1.60
C ARG A 62 -3.56 -9.89 -1.31
N ARG A 63 -2.93 -8.82 -1.78
CA ARG A 63 -1.51 -8.56 -1.55
C ARG A 63 -1.34 -7.21 -0.87
N THR A 64 -0.64 -7.21 0.26
CA THR A 64 -0.41 -6.00 1.06
C THR A 64 1.02 -5.52 0.90
N LEU A 65 1.19 -4.22 0.73
CA LEU A 65 2.46 -3.52 0.71
C LEU A 65 2.58 -2.59 1.90
N ALA A 66 3.71 -2.63 2.60
CA ALA A 66 4.12 -1.56 3.49
C ALA A 66 4.73 -0.44 2.65
N VAL A 67 4.29 0.81 2.87
CA VAL A 67 4.73 1.97 2.09
C VAL A 67 5.29 3.07 3.00
N GLN A 68 6.33 3.74 2.52
CA GLN A 68 6.91 4.94 3.13
C GLN A 68 6.51 6.16 2.31
N GLY A 69 5.31 6.67 2.55
CA GLY A 69 4.83 7.88 1.88
C GLY A 69 4.72 7.72 0.36
N GLY A 70 4.70 8.86 -0.33
CA GLY A 70 4.48 8.94 -1.76
C GLY A 70 3.05 9.36 -2.13
N PHE A 71 2.58 8.92 -3.30
CA PHE A 71 1.34 9.36 -3.92
C PHE A 71 0.53 8.21 -4.50
N LEU A 72 -0.79 8.37 -4.45
CA LEU A 72 -1.77 7.56 -5.16
C LEU A 72 -2.37 8.43 -6.27
N SER A 73 -2.23 7.99 -7.52
CA SER A 73 -2.91 8.60 -8.66
C SER A 73 -3.96 7.64 -9.19
N VAL A 74 -5.22 8.06 -9.12
CA VAL A 74 -6.36 7.38 -9.73
C VAL A 74 -6.73 8.15 -10.98
N THR A 75 -6.73 7.46 -12.11
CA THR A 75 -7.21 7.98 -13.39
C THR A 75 -8.45 7.18 -13.81
N GLY A 76 -9.13 7.62 -14.87
CA GLY A 76 -10.31 6.88 -15.37
C GLY A 76 -10.01 5.46 -15.86
N GLU A 77 -8.74 5.15 -16.14
CA GLU A 77 -8.32 3.89 -16.78
C GLU A 77 -7.41 3.04 -15.88
N ALA A 78 -6.62 3.68 -15.01
CA ALA A 78 -5.62 2.99 -14.19
C ALA A 78 -5.39 3.67 -12.84
N VAL A 79 -4.86 2.90 -11.89
CA VAL A 79 -4.37 3.38 -10.60
C VAL A 79 -2.87 3.19 -10.52
N THR A 80 -2.15 4.25 -10.18
CA THR A 80 -0.69 4.25 -10.02
C THR A 80 -0.34 4.64 -8.60
N ILE A 81 0.40 3.78 -7.92
CA ILE A 81 0.93 3.98 -6.57
C ILE A 81 2.42 4.27 -6.71
N LEU A 82 2.81 5.49 -6.37
CA LEU A 82 4.19 5.99 -6.42
C LEU A 82 4.69 6.12 -4.99
N ALA A 83 5.46 5.15 -4.50
CA ALA A 83 6.00 5.18 -3.14
C ALA A 83 7.49 5.59 -3.14
N GLU A 84 7.97 6.21 -2.06
CA GLU A 84 9.42 6.41 -1.91
C GLU A 84 10.11 5.05 -1.67
N SER A 85 9.54 4.26 -0.76
CA SER A 85 9.92 2.87 -0.52
C SER A 85 8.67 2.04 -0.31
N ALA A 86 8.65 0.81 -0.85
CA ALA A 86 7.58 -0.13 -0.64
C ALA A 86 8.10 -1.58 -0.61
N GLN A 87 7.44 -2.44 0.17
CA GLN A 87 7.79 -3.86 0.28
C GLN A 87 6.56 -4.71 0.53
N TRP A 88 6.56 -5.94 0.05
CA TRP A 88 5.48 -6.90 0.27
C TRP A 88 5.44 -7.37 1.73
N ALA A 89 4.23 -7.52 2.27
CA ALA A 89 4.01 -7.97 3.64
C ALA A 89 4.34 -9.45 3.89
N ASP A 90 4.34 -10.27 2.84
CA ASP A 90 4.41 -11.74 2.93
C ASP A 90 5.74 -12.29 3.50
N GLY A 91 6.73 -11.42 3.75
CA GLY A 91 8.02 -11.78 4.34
C GLY A 91 8.39 -10.99 5.60
N ILE A 92 7.45 -10.25 6.18
CA ILE A 92 7.72 -9.37 7.32
C ILE A 92 7.54 -10.13 8.64
N ASP A 93 8.57 -10.12 9.48
CA ASP A 93 8.47 -10.59 10.86
C ASP A 93 7.86 -9.50 11.75
N ALA A 94 6.56 -9.62 12.02
CA ALA A 94 5.82 -8.67 12.83
C ALA A 94 6.38 -8.51 14.25
N ALA A 95 7.01 -9.54 14.83
CA ALA A 95 7.61 -9.43 16.16
C ALA A 95 8.90 -8.61 16.13
N ALA A 96 9.74 -8.85 15.12
CA ALA A 96 10.97 -8.08 14.92
C ALA A 96 10.68 -6.60 14.62
N GLU A 97 9.71 -6.31 13.76
CA GLU A 97 9.35 -4.93 13.41
C GLU A 97 8.69 -4.19 14.58
N ARG A 98 7.92 -4.88 15.43
CA ARG A 98 7.39 -4.27 16.67
C ARG A 98 8.52 -3.85 17.60
N ALA A 99 9.52 -4.71 17.80
CA ALA A 99 10.69 -4.38 18.62
C ALA A 99 11.50 -3.22 18.03
N ALA A 100 11.68 -3.19 16.70
CA ALA A 100 12.35 -2.09 16.01
C ALA A 100 11.59 -0.75 16.15
N MET A 101 10.26 -0.78 16.05
CA MET A 101 9.41 0.39 16.24
C MET A 101 9.49 0.92 17.68
N GLU A 102 9.52 0.04 18.68
CA GLU A 102 9.65 0.42 20.10
C GLU A 102 11.03 0.99 20.46
N ALA A 103 12.08 0.55 19.75
CA ALA A 103 13.44 1.03 19.96
C ALA A 103 13.73 2.39 19.28
N ALA A 104 12.91 2.78 18.31
CA ALA A 104 13.07 4.01 17.54
C ALA A 104 12.31 5.19 18.17
N ASP A 105 12.83 6.41 17.97
CA ASP A 105 12.13 7.62 18.40
C ASP A 105 10.82 7.81 17.61
N PRO A 106 9.68 8.09 18.27
CA PRO A 106 8.40 8.29 17.60
C PRO A 106 8.47 9.38 16.52
N GLY A 107 8.02 9.04 15.31
CA GLY A 107 8.00 9.94 14.15
C GLY A 107 9.33 10.04 13.39
N SER A 108 10.39 9.35 13.82
CA SER A 108 11.60 9.18 13.01
C SER A 108 11.35 8.31 11.77
N ASP A 109 12.22 8.41 10.76
CA ASP A 109 12.13 7.57 9.55
C ASP A 109 12.26 6.08 9.87
N GLU A 110 13.07 5.73 10.87
CA GLU A 110 13.22 4.36 11.34
C GLU A 110 11.93 3.85 11.98
N TYR A 111 11.31 4.67 12.83
CA TYR A 111 9.99 4.37 13.40
C TYR A 111 8.95 4.18 12.29
N ASN A 112 8.87 5.10 11.32
CA ASN A 112 7.89 5.04 10.25
C ASN A 112 8.08 3.78 9.39
N ARG A 113 9.33 3.39 9.09
CA ARG A 113 9.65 2.14 8.38
C ARG A 113 9.14 0.91 9.12
N ALA A 114 9.51 0.77 10.39
CA ALA A 114 9.07 -0.35 11.22
C ALA A 114 7.54 -0.37 11.36
N HIS A 115 6.92 0.80 11.54
CA HIS A 115 5.47 0.95 11.64
C HIS A 115 4.74 0.46 10.38
N SER A 116 5.12 0.92 9.18
CA SER A 116 4.48 0.45 7.93
C SER A 116 4.52 -1.06 7.78
N ARG A 117 5.67 -1.66 8.10
CA ARG A 117 5.89 -3.10 7.96
C ARG A 117 5.01 -3.87 8.91
N LEU A 118 4.95 -3.44 10.17
CA LEU A 118 4.08 -4.02 11.18
C LEU A 118 2.61 -3.94 10.76
N VAL A 119 2.13 -2.75 10.37
CA VAL A 119 0.73 -2.55 9.98
C VAL A 119 0.37 -3.38 8.75
N ALA A 120 1.26 -3.43 7.74
CA ALA A 120 1.06 -4.24 6.55
C ALA A 120 0.98 -5.74 6.88
N ALA A 121 1.85 -6.25 7.76
CA ALA A 121 1.83 -7.64 8.20
C ALA A 121 0.52 -7.97 8.95
N GLU A 122 0.05 -7.08 9.81
CA GLU A 122 -1.23 -7.24 10.52
C GLU A 122 -2.43 -7.20 9.56
N HIS A 123 -2.35 -6.45 8.46
CA HIS A 123 -3.40 -6.38 7.44
C HIS A 123 -3.47 -7.61 6.54
N THR A 124 -2.34 -8.27 6.27
CA THR A 124 -2.31 -9.56 5.54
C THR A 124 -2.91 -10.70 6.36
N ALA A 125 -2.84 -10.65 7.68
CA ALA A 125 -3.34 -11.70 8.56
C ALA A 125 -4.88 -11.71 8.77
N LYS A 126 -5.59 -10.72 8.23
CA LYS A 126 -7.05 -10.55 8.35
C LYS A 126 -7.79 -10.92 7.06
#